data_AF-A0A4Q3DDB3-F1
#
_entry.id   AF-A0A4Q3DDB3-F1
#
_cell.length_a   1.000
_cell.length_b   1.000
_cell.length_c   1.000
_cell.angle_alpha   90.00
_cell.angle_beta   90.00
_cell.angle_gamma   90.00
#
_symmetry.space_group_name_H-M   'P 1'
#
loop_
_entity.id
_entity.type
_entity.pdbx_description
1 polymer ?
#
loop_
_entity_poly.entity_id
_entity_poly.type
_entity_poly.pdbx_seq_one_letter_code
_entity_poly.pdbx_strand_id
1 'polypeptide(L)'
;MHFAAALLALTALADPFCADVAKLVEGGREPIPFQELRDADYKPQLLRYGCFPGGVGYFCQQSLLPPEITRDGTASRIAACLPDAKITVEKQRGGTPKAVVSGSGLRFELQETGAEGAHVGRVLRIEIAADR
;
A
#
# COMPACT_ATOMS: atom_id res chain seq x y z
N MET A 1 27.56 4.84 19.85
CA MET A 1 27.32 5.23 18.45
C MET A 1 25.86 4.97 18.09
N HIS A 2 24.92 5.89 18.41
CA HIS A 2 23.47 5.67 18.20
C HIS A 2 22.82 6.78 17.35
N PHE A 3 23.61 7.64 16.73
CA PHE A 3 23.12 8.77 15.94
C PHE A 3 22.64 8.40 14.52
N ALA A 4 22.97 7.21 14.02
CA ALA A 4 22.60 6.81 12.66
C ALA A 4 21.12 6.40 12.54
N ALA A 5 20.53 5.80 13.58
CA ALA A 5 19.15 5.32 13.53
C ALA A 5 18.12 6.46 13.53
N ALA A 6 18.42 7.58 14.22
CA ALA A 6 17.53 8.73 14.27
C ALA A 6 17.43 9.48 12.93
N LEU A 7 18.51 9.51 12.14
CA LEU A 7 18.54 10.20 10.85
C LEU A 7 17.74 9.46 9.77
N LEU A 8 17.74 8.13 9.78
CA LEU A 8 16.94 7.31 8.86
C LEU A 8 15.43 7.48 9.10
N ALA A 9 15.03 7.68 10.36
CA ALA A 9 13.63 7.94 10.71
C ALA A 9 13.14 9.30 10.19
N LEU A 10 13.98 10.35 10.23
CA LEU A 10 13.61 11.67 9.68
C LEU A 10 13.48 11.66 8.14
N THR A 11 14.29 10.86 7.43
CA THR A 11 14.15 10.76 5.96
C THR A 11 12.90 10.02 5.53
N ALA A 12 12.42 9.04 6.31
CA ALA A 12 11.14 8.38 6.06
C ALA A 12 9.94 9.31 6.32
N LEU A 13 10.06 10.26 7.26
CA LEU A 13 9.07 11.32 7.50
C LEU A 13 9.03 12.39 6.39
N ALA A 14 10.09 12.51 5.59
CA ALA A 14 10.16 13.46 4.48
C ALA A 14 9.61 12.91 3.15
N ASP A 15 9.41 11.59 3.02
CA ASP A 15 8.72 11.01 1.86
C ASP A 15 7.20 11.10 2.08
N PRO A 16 6.47 11.93 1.30
CA PRO A 16 5.01 12.02 1.41
C PRO A 16 4.31 10.66 1.29
N PHE A 17 4.91 9.72 0.56
CA PHE A 17 4.39 8.36 0.43
C PHE A 17 4.43 7.59 1.76
N CYS A 18 5.55 7.64 2.48
CA CYS A 18 5.64 6.99 3.79
C CYS A 18 4.80 7.72 4.85
N ALA A 19 4.59 9.03 4.73
CA ALA A 19 3.65 9.76 5.57
C ALA A 19 2.21 9.25 5.40
N ASP A 20 1.77 8.99 4.15
CA ASP A 20 0.46 8.40 3.90
C ASP A 20 0.33 6.97 4.44
N VAL A 21 1.38 6.14 4.29
CA VAL A 21 1.42 4.81 4.89
C VAL A 21 1.34 4.89 6.42
N ALA A 22 2.08 5.79 7.05
CA ALA A 22 2.06 5.97 8.50
C ALA A 22 0.67 6.38 9.02
N LYS A 23 -0.02 7.28 8.31
CA LYS A 23 -1.38 7.71 8.65
C LYS A 23 -2.39 6.56 8.50
N LEU A 24 -2.25 5.73 7.47
CA LEU A 24 -3.04 4.51 7.33
C LEU A 24 -2.77 3.52 8.46
N VAL A 25 -1.51 3.34 8.88
CA VAL A 25 -1.14 2.47 10.00
C VAL A 25 -1.77 2.97 11.29
N GLU A 26 -1.71 4.28 11.55
CA GLU A 26 -2.29 4.89 12.75
C GLU A 26 -3.80 4.69 12.81
N GLY A 27 -4.53 5.05 11.75
CA GLY A 27 -5.98 4.81 11.70
C GLY A 27 -6.32 3.32 11.66
N GLY A 28 -5.46 2.49 11.07
CA GLY A 28 -5.63 1.05 11.01
C GLY A 28 -5.42 0.32 12.33
N ARG A 29 -4.98 0.98 13.42
CA ARG A 29 -4.78 0.34 14.74
C ARG A 29 -6.07 -0.19 15.35
N GLU A 30 -7.18 0.49 15.10
CA GLU A 30 -8.50 0.14 15.61
C GLU A 30 -9.54 0.28 14.47
N PRO A 31 -10.60 -0.53 14.44
CA PRO A 31 -11.61 -0.44 13.38
C PRO A 31 -12.30 0.93 13.26
N ILE A 32 -12.54 1.60 14.39
CA ILE A 32 -13.24 2.89 14.45
C ILE A 32 -12.38 4.01 13.82
N PRO A 33 -11.13 4.25 14.24
CA PRO A 33 -10.25 5.23 13.59
C PRO A 33 -10.04 5.00 12.09
N PHE A 34 -10.04 3.74 11.63
CA PHE A 34 -9.94 3.46 10.19
C PHE A 34 -11.21 3.87 9.45
N GLN A 35 -12.38 3.66 10.07
CA GLN A 35 -13.65 4.16 9.55
C GLN A 35 -13.70 5.70 9.58
N GLU A 36 -13.21 6.35 10.63
CA GLU A 36 -13.13 7.82 10.73
C GLU A 36 -12.26 8.43 9.63
N LEU A 37 -11.10 7.83 9.32
CA LEU A 37 -10.28 8.24 8.18
C LEU A 37 -11.05 8.15 6.86
N ARG A 38 -11.87 7.11 6.70
CA ARG A 38 -12.68 6.90 5.50
C ARG A 38 -13.82 7.91 5.42
N ASP A 39 -14.49 8.19 6.53
CA ASP A 39 -15.58 9.16 6.62
C ASP A 39 -15.09 10.59 6.40
N ALA A 40 -13.82 10.87 6.71
CA ALA A 40 -13.15 12.14 6.43
C ALA A 40 -12.68 12.29 4.96
N ASP A 41 -13.02 11.37 4.06
CA ASP A 41 -12.58 11.34 2.66
C ASP A 41 -11.06 11.47 2.49
N TYR A 42 -10.30 10.90 3.42
CA TYR A 42 -8.85 10.88 3.33
C TYR A 42 -8.41 10.07 2.11
N LYS A 43 -7.52 10.63 1.27
CA LYS A 43 -7.08 10.02 0.00
C LYS A 43 -5.57 9.83 -0.05
N PRO A 44 -5.04 8.71 0.48
CA PRO A 44 -3.59 8.49 0.50
C PRO A 44 -3.04 8.38 -0.93
N GLN A 45 -1.90 9.01 -1.19
CA GLN A 45 -1.27 9.15 -2.51
C GLN A 45 -0.30 8.00 -2.82
N LEU A 46 -0.78 6.76 -2.70
CA LEU A 46 0.07 5.57 -2.92
C LEU A 46 0.15 5.13 -4.39
N LEU A 47 -0.72 5.66 -5.25
CA LEU A 47 -0.67 5.57 -6.71
C LEU A 47 -1.00 6.97 -7.30
N ARG A 48 -0.79 7.16 -8.61
CA ARG A 48 -0.82 8.47 -9.29
C ARG A 48 -2.03 9.37 -8.99
N TYR A 49 -3.21 8.80 -8.81
CA TYR A 49 -4.46 9.55 -8.62
C TYR A 49 -5.00 9.53 -7.19
N GLY A 50 -4.21 9.01 -6.24
CA GLY A 50 -4.67 8.74 -4.89
C GLY A 50 -5.58 7.53 -4.79
N CYS A 51 -5.73 7.04 -3.56
CA CYS A 51 -6.65 5.97 -3.23
C CYS A 51 -7.90 6.55 -2.57
N PHE A 52 -9.03 5.93 -2.85
CA PHE A 52 -10.35 6.39 -2.42
C PHE A 52 -10.94 5.36 -1.45
N PRO A 53 -11.75 5.78 -0.48
CA PRO A 53 -12.51 4.86 0.34
C PRO A 53 -13.36 3.92 -0.53
N GLY A 54 -13.30 2.62 -0.27
CA GLY A 54 -14.06 1.60 -1.01
C GLY A 54 -14.17 0.29 -0.25
N GLY A 55 -15.37 -0.30 -0.21
CA GLY A 55 -15.62 -1.55 0.52
C GLY A 55 -15.34 -1.40 2.03
N VAL A 56 -14.38 -2.17 2.54
CA VAL A 56 -13.91 -2.14 3.94
C VAL A 56 -12.61 -1.35 4.12
N GLY A 57 -12.08 -0.72 3.08
CA GLY A 57 -10.83 0.04 3.17
C GLY A 57 -10.64 1.03 2.04
N TYR A 58 -9.50 0.96 1.35
CA TYR A 58 -9.13 1.87 0.26
C TYR A 58 -8.82 1.13 -1.03
N PHE A 59 -9.09 1.81 -2.14
CA PHE A 59 -8.84 1.32 -3.49
C PHE A 59 -8.25 2.44 -4.35
N CYS A 60 -7.21 2.11 -5.13
CA CYS A 60 -6.68 2.97 -6.18
C CYS A 60 -6.34 2.16 -7.42
N GLN A 61 -6.39 2.84 -8.55
CA GLN A 61 -5.97 2.30 -9.83
C GLN A 61 -5.17 3.35 -10.60
N GLN A 62 -4.16 2.89 -11.34
CA GLN A 62 -3.48 3.71 -12.34
C GLN A 62 -3.20 2.89 -13.60
N SER A 63 -2.92 3.56 -14.72
CA SER A 63 -2.32 2.89 -15.88
C SER A 63 -0.89 2.44 -15.55
N LEU A 64 -0.31 1.54 -16.35
CA LEU A 64 1.06 1.08 -16.14
C LEU A 64 2.13 2.10 -16.53
N LEU A 65 1.71 3.30 -16.95
CA LEU A 65 2.65 4.37 -17.25
C LEU A 65 2.90 5.22 -15.99
N PRO A 66 4.17 5.55 -15.72
CA PRO A 66 5.35 5.19 -16.52
C PRO A 66 5.90 3.79 -16.15
N PRO A 67 6.57 3.08 -17.09
CA PRO A 67 6.91 1.65 -16.96
C PRO A 67 7.88 1.32 -15.82
N GLU A 68 8.65 2.31 -15.35
CA GLU A 68 9.53 2.18 -14.19
C GLU A 68 8.77 1.99 -12.86
N ILE A 69 7.49 2.37 -12.81
CA ILE A 69 6.65 2.04 -11.67
C ILE A 69 6.08 0.64 -11.93
N THR A 70 6.60 -0.35 -11.22
CA THR A 70 6.19 -1.76 -11.31
C THR A 70 5.40 -2.20 -10.08
N ARG A 71 4.63 -3.30 -10.17
CA ARG A 71 3.99 -3.93 -9.00
C ARG A 71 4.99 -4.17 -7.88
N ASP A 72 6.13 -4.76 -8.21
CA ASP A 72 7.15 -5.17 -7.24
C ASP A 72 7.90 -3.96 -6.66
N GLY A 73 8.13 -2.93 -7.47
CA GLY A 73 8.69 -1.66 -7.02
C GLY A 73 7.77 -0.94 -6.05
N THR A 74 6.47 -0.87 -6.34
CA THR A 74 5.48 -0.27 -5.42
C THR A 74 5.36 -1.10 -4.13
N ALA A 75 5.33 -2.43 -4.22
CA ALA A 75 5.29 -3.30 -3.04
C ALA A 75 6.55 -3.10 -2.15
N SER A 76 7.73 -3.03 -2.76
CA SER A 76 8.98 -2.76 -2.05
C SER A 76 8.99 -1.39 -1.38
N ARG A 77 8.43 -0.37 -2.04
CA ARG A 77 8.30 0.98 -1.48
C ARG A 77 7.36 1.00 -0.26
N ILE A 78 6.23 0.31 -0.32
CA ILE A 78 5.30 0.17 0.82
C ILE A 78 6.00 -0.54 1.99
N ALA A 79 6.69 -1.65 1.71
CA ALA A 79 7.41 -2.40 2.72
C ALA A 79 8.51 -1.56 3.39
N ALA A 80 9.19 -0.68 2.64
CA ALA A 80 10.20 0.21 3.21
C ALA A 80 9.61 1.23 4.23
N CYS A 81 8.32 1.55 4.13
CA CYS A 81 7.62 2.42 5.07
C CYS A 81 7.04 1.67 6.29
N LEU A 82 7.15 0.34 6.34
CA LEU A 82 6.54 -0.53 7.35
C LEU A 82 7.63 -1.37 8.04
N PRO A 83 7.96 -1.10 9.31
CA PRO A 83 9.11 -1.74 9.98
C PRO A 83 8.97 -3.26 10.13
N ASP A 84 7.75 -3.79 10.12
CA ASP A 84 7.43 -5.22 10.26
C ASP A 84 6.90 -5.86 8.96
N ALA A 85 7.09 -5.19 7.81
CA ALA A 85 6.51 -5.64 6.56
C ALA A 85 7.02 -7.01 6.09
N LYS A 86 6.09 -7.79 5.54
CA LYS A 86 6.33 -9.02 4.80
C LYS A 86 5.75 -8.87 3.41
N ILE A 87 6.53 -9.22 2.39
CA ILE A 87 6.06 -9.28 1.01
C ILE A 87 5.84 -10.75 0.66
N THR A 88 4.64 -11.09 0.20
CA THR A 88 4.34 -12.39 -0.40
C THR A 88 3.84 -12.19 -1.84
N VAL A 89 4.01 -13.24 -2.66
CA VAL A 89 3.44 -13.28 -4.00
C VAL A 89 2.38 -14.36 -4.03
N GLU A 90 1.12 -13.95 -4.19
CA GLU A 90 -0.02 -14.85 -4.24
C GLU A 90 -0.40 -15.13 -5.71
N LYS A 91 -0.36 -16.41 -6.10
CA LYS A 91 -0.81 -16.84 -7.43
C LYS A 91 -2.33 -16.89 -7.45
N GLN A 92 -2.95 -16.18 -8.39
CA GLN A 92 -4.38 -16.32 -8.66
C GLN A 92 -4.61 -17.38 -9.72
N ARG A 93 -5.63 -18.23 -9.53
CA ARG A 93 -6.00 -19.24 -10.52
C ARG A 93 -6.48 -18.55 -11.79
N GLY A 94 -5.69 -18.64 -12.87
CA GLY A 94 -6.02 -18.04 -14.16
C GLY A 94 -5.88 -16.51 -14.22
N GLY A 95 -5.19 -15.91 -13.25
CA GLY A 95 -4.97 -14.47 -13.18
C GLY A 95 -3.52 -14.08 -12.98
N THR A 96 -3.24 -12.79 -13.10
CA THR A 96 -1.93 -12.23 -12.79
C THR A 96 -1.59 -12.43 -11.31
N PRO A 97 -0.35 -12.81 -10.97
CA PRO A 97 0.06 -12.89 -9.58
C PRO A 97 -0.07 -11.54 -8.88
N LYS A 98 -0.49 -11.56 -7.63
CA LYS A 98 -0.57 -10.38 -6.77
C LYS A 98 0.65 -10.32 -5.87
N ALA A 99 1.20 -9.13 -5.68
CA ALA A 99 2.12 -8.87 -4.59
C ALA A 99 1.29 -8.40 -3.39
N VAL A 100 1.52 -8.99 -2.23
CA VAL A 100 0.86 -8.60 -1.00
C VAL A 100 1.90 -8.13 -0.03
N VAL A 101 1.70 -6.93 0.51
CA VAL A 101 2.50 -6.42 1.63
C VAL A 101 1.63 -6.46 2.87
N SER A 102 2.05 -7.18 3.91
CA SER A 102 1.39 -7.18 5.22
C SER A 102 2.32 -6.64 6.29
N GLY A 103 1.79 -5.87 7.23
CA GLY A 103 2.56 -5.27 8.32
C GLY A 103 1.72 -4.28 9.10
N SER A 104 2.00 -4.14 10.39
CA SER A 104 1.35 -3.19 11.29
C SER A 104 -0.19 -3.31 11.31
N GLY A 105 -0.72 -4.51 11.06
CA GLY A 105 -2.15 -4.83 10.99
C GLY A 105 -2.85 -4.40 9.70
N LEU A 106 -2.12 -3.98 8.67
CA LEU A 106 -2.63 -3.68 7.35
C LEU A 106 -2.23 -4.74 6.33
N ARG A 107 -3.05 -4.88 5.30
CA ARG A 107 -2.80 -5.67 4.10
C ARG A 107 -2.93 -4.77 2.87
N PHE A 108 -1.88 -4.74 2.05
CA PHE A 108 -1.82 -4.02 0.78
C PHE A 108 -1.73 -5.05 -0.35
N GLU A 109 -2.78 -5.17 -1.17
CA GLU A 109 -2.78 -6.06 -2.33
C GLU A 109 -2.51 -5.27 -3.60
N LEU A 110 -1.42 -5.60 -4.29
CA LEU A 110 -1.06 -5.02 -5.58
C LEU A 110 -1.26 -6.04 -6.69
N GLN A 111 -2.11 -5.68 -7.65
CA GLN A 111 -2.41 -6.48 -8.82
C GLN A 111 -2.18 -5.65 -10.09
N GLU A 112 -1.63 -6.27 -11.13
CA GLU A 112 -1.70 -5.73 -12.48
C GLU A 112 -2.88 -6.36 -13.21
N THR A 113 -3.79 -5.55 -13.76
CA THR A 113 -5.00 -6.01 -14.45
C THR A 113 -4.77 -6.11 -15.94
N GLY A 114 -5.44 -7.05 -16.60
CA GLY A 114 -5.28 -7.35 -18.04
C GLY A 114 -4.87 -8.80 -18.27
N ALA A 115 -4.64 -9.18 -19.54
CA ALA A 115 -4.15 -10.51 -19.88
C ALA A 115 -2.67 -10.66 -19.51
N GLU A 116 -2.21 -11.89 -19.35
CA GLU A 116 -0.78 -12.21 -19.19
C GLU A 116 -0.02 -11.70 -20.42
N GLY A 117 0.94 -10.77 -20.23
CA GLY A 117 1.66 -10.10 -21.32
C GLY A 117 0.98 -8.87 -21.94
N ALA A 118 -0.25 -8.52 -21.52
CA ALA A 118 -0.98 -7.32 -21.96
C ALA A 118 -1.71 -6.66 -20.77
N HIS A 119 -0.94 -6.29 -19.76
CA HIS A 119 -1.45 -5.58 -18.60
C HIS A 119 -1.83 -4.14 -18.98
N VAL A 120 -2.94 -3.63 -18.44
CA VAL A 120 -3.51 -2.31 -18.77
C VAL A 120 -3.57 -1.38 -17.57
N GLY A 121 -3.50 -1.92 -16.35
CA GLY A 121 -3.55 -1.11 -15.13
C GLY A 121 -2.92 -1.79 -13.94
N ARG A 122 -2.64 -0.98 -12.92
CA ARG A 122 -2.23 -1.42 -11.59
C ARG A 122 -3.31 -1.02 -10.60
N VAL A 123 -3.70 -1.98 -9.79
CA VAL A 123 -4.69 -1.83 -8.74
C VAL A 123 -4.00 -2.06 -7.40
N LEU A 124 -4.26 -1.17 -6.46
CA LEU A 124 -3.88 -1.31 -5.06
C LEU A 124 -5.14 -1.33 -4.20
N ARG A 125 -5.28 -2.36 -3.37
CA ARG A 125 -6.30 -2.46 -2.32
C ARG A 125 -5.64 -2.43 -0.96
N ILE A 126 -6.24 -1.73 -0.01
CA ILE A 126 -5.72 -1.56 1.34
C ILE A 126 -6.83 -1.86 2.32
N GLU A 127 -6.57 -2.75 3.27
CA GLU A 127 -7.53 -3.15 4.29
C GLU A 127 -6.84 -3.49 5.62
N ILE A 128 -7.61 -3.55 6.69
CA ILE A 128 -7.15 -4.12 7.95
C ILE A 128 -7.02 -5.63 7.76
N ALA A 129 -5.91 -6.21 8.20
CA ALA A 129 -5.67 -7.64 8.10
C ALA A 129 -6.68 -8.43 8.94
N ALA A 130 -7.26 -9.48 8.37
CA ALA A 130 -8.34 -10.26 8.98
C ALA A 130 -7.89 -11.18 10.14
N ASP A 131 -6.58 -11.37 10.33
CA ASP A 131 -5.96 -12.23 11.34
C ASP A 131 -5.57 -11.49 12.63
N ARG A 132 -6.16 -10.31 12.85
CA ARG A 132 -6.03 -9.56 14.11
C ARG A 132 -6.95 -10.05 15.21
#